data_AF-A0A1J0M5I7-F1
#
_entry.id   AF-A0A1J0M5I7-F1
#
_cell.length_a   1.000
_cell.length_b   1.000
_cell.length_c   1.000
_cell.angle_alpha   90.00
_cell.angle_beta   90.00
_cell.angle_gamma   90.00
#
_symmetry.space_group_name_H-M   'P 1'
#
loop_
_entity.id
_entity.type
_entity.pdbx_description
1 polymer ?
#
loop_
_entity_poly.entity_id
_entity_poly.type
_entity_poly.pdbx_seq_one_letter_code
_entity_poly.pdbx_strand_id
1 'polypeptide(L)'
;QPGYVQHMRKCEKQADLGEVCSSDFQCAWIPNSFCNSTCQCEPTYTMMVDKGQRKCVKSFDAPCEKNEDCGLANMKCLDGTCQCHEHYYENNNICNVKTTSLTKPCDHYKACWPQNSICNNNKCQCDWNYFKKDGNCVKGLHAPCNLKSECRKRHSYCINKKCACKPKFEEYSGACVRKT
;
A
#
# COMPACT_ATOMS: atom_id res chain seq x y z
N GLN A 1 -15.04 35.31 20.70
CA GLN A 1 -13.62 35.74 20.71
C GLN A 1 -12.85 34.86 19.74
N PRO A 2 -11.84 35.37 19.02
CA PRO A 2 -10.94 34.52 18.24
C PRO A 2 -10.34 33.43 19.14
N GLY A 3 -10.26 32.18 18.68
CA GLY A 3 -9.71 31.08 19.48
C GLY A 3 -10.69 30.41 20.46
N TYR A 4 -11.99 30.74 20.41
CA TYR A 4 -13.02 30.14 21.28
C TYR A 4 -14.24 29.69 20.48
N VAL A 5 -14.78 28.53 20.85
CA VAL A 5 -16.00 27.96 20.31
C VAL A 5 -17.08 27.95 21.40
N GLN A 6 -18.30 28.34 21.05
CA GLN A 6 -19.44 28.24 21.96
C GLN A 6 -20.07 26.85 21.80
N HIS A 7 -20.09 26.08 22.87
CA HIS A 7 -20.81 24.81 22.94
C HIS A 7 -21.72 24.81 24.17
N MET A 8 -23.03 24.65 23.93
CA MET A 8 -24.08 24.88 24.93
C MET A 8 -23.98 26.28 25.58
N ARG A 9 -23.76 26.33 26.90
CA ARG A 9 -23.61 27.56 27.70
C ARG A 9 -22.16 27.84 28.10
N LYS A 10 -21.19 27.17 27.47
CA LYS A 10 -19.77 27.32 27.76
C LYS A 10 -19.02 27.83 26.52
N CYS A 11 -18.05 28.70 26.75
CA CYS A 11 -17.03 29.05 25.78
C CYS A 11 -15.81 28.19 26.06
N GLU A 12 -15.48 27.31 25.11
CA GLU A 12 -14.32 26.45 25.20
C GLU A 12 -13.23 26.97 24.28
N LYS A 13 -11.97 26.86 24.71
CA LYS A 13 -10.84 27.27 23.88
C LYS A 13 -10.68 26.26 22.74
N GLN A 14 -10.50 26.77 21.52
CA GLN A 14 -10.09 25.97 20.37
C GLN A 14 -8.76 25.30 20.67
N ALA A 15 -8.67 24.01 20.34
CA ALA A 15 -7.46 23.21 20.50
C ALA A 15 -6.93 22.87 19.11
N ASP A 16 -5.61 23.01 18.92
CA ASP A 16 -4.91 22.58 17.71
C ASP A 16 -4.58 21.07 17.76
N LEU A 17 -4.20 20.48 16.63
CA LEU A 17 -3.78 19.08 16.57
C LEU A 17 -2.64 18.79 17.55
N GLY A 18 -2.86 17.77 18.41
CA GLY A 18 -1.96 17.40 19.50
C GLY A 18 -2.19 18.16 20.81
N GLU A 19 -3.01 19.20 20.83
CA GLU A 19 -3.40 19.89 22.06
C GLU A 19 -4.50 19.14 22.80
N VAL A 20 -4.53 19.27 24.13
CA VAL A 20 -5.52 18.64 25.00
C VAL A 20 -6.91 19.19 24.70
N CYS A 21 -7.88 18.29 24.59
CA CYS A 21 -9.28 18.59 24.37
C CYS A 21 -10.17 17.74 25.28
N SER A 22 -11.37 18.20 25.53
CA SER A 22 -12.42 17.51 26.28
C SER A 22 -13.66 17.23 25.44
N SER A 23 -13.79 17.85 24.27
CA SER A 23 -14.90 17.65 23.34
C SER A 23 -14.51 17.96 21.90
N ASP A 24 -15.17 17.31 20.94
CA ASP A 24 -14.94 17.52 19.49
C ASP A 24 -15.09 18.98 19.04
N PHE A 25 -15.93 19.78 19.71
CA PHE A 25 -16.12 21.19 19.39
C PHE A 25 -14.83 21.99 19.43
N GLN A 26 -13.89 21.63 20.32
CA GLN A 26 -12.59 22.30 20.41
C GLN A 26 -11.71 22.07 19.18
N CYS A 27 -11.88 20.93 18.50
CA CYS A 27 -11.14 20.53 17.30
C CYS A 27 -11.90 20.90 16.01
N ALA A 28 -13.20 21.17 16.07
CA ALA A 28 -14.10 21.33 14.91
C ALA A 28 -13.71 22.42 13.89
N TRP A 29 -12.80 23.32 14.25
CA TRP A 29 -12.25 24.32 13.31
C TRP A 29 -11.16 23.73 12.39
N ILE A 30 -10.62 22.56 12.71
CA ILE A 30 -9.73 21.75 11.88
C ILE A 30 -10.59 20.69 11.16
N PRO A 31 -10.76 20.76 9.84
CA PRO A 31 -11.54 19.79 9.09
C PRO A 31 -11.00 18.36 9.26
N ASN A 32 -11.91 17.39 9.39
CA ASN A 32 -11.59 15.97 9.57
C ASN A 32 -10.75 15.69 10.82
N SER A 33 -11.09 16.35 11.93
CA SER A 33 -10.47 16.11 13.23
C SER A 33 -11.52 15.86 14.30
N PHE A 34 -11.12 15.12 15.33
CA PHE A 34 -11.96 14.78 16.47
C PHE A 34 -11.13 14.80 17.76
N CYS A 35 -11.82 14.82 18.90
CA CYS A 35 -11.20 14.84 20.21
C CYS A 35 -11.05 13.43 20.78
N ASN A 36 -9.81 13.03 21.09
CA ASN A 36 -9.50 11.79 21.80
C ASN A 36 -8.44 12.06 22.88
N SER A 37 -8.82 12.79 23.93
CA SER A 37 -7.92 13.42 24.92
C SER A 37 -7.00 14.52 24.36
N THR A 38 -6.60 14.39 23.09
CA THR A 38 -6.01 15.44 22.26
C THR A 38 -6.72 15.53 20.92
N CYS A 39 -6.66 16.68 20.25
CA CYS A 39 -7.19 16.79 18.89
C CYS A 39 -6.37 15.93 17.93
N GLN A 40 -7.04 15.02 17.23
CA GLN A 40 -6.44 14.05 16.30
C GLN A 40 -7.19 14.07 14.97
N CYS A 41 -6.55 13.62 13.91
CA CYS A 41 -7.23 13.47 12.61
C CYS A 41 -8.15 12.25 12.62
N GLU A 42 -9.28 12.36 11.93
CA GLU A 42 -10.22 11.27 11.71
C GLU A 42 -9.54 10.05 11.05
N PRO A 43 -10.14 8.84 11.15
CA PRO A 43 -9.63 7.66 10.45
C PRO A 43 -9.39 7.94 8.97
N THR A 44 -8.30 7.39 8.41
CA THR A 44 -7.80 7.64 7.05
C THR A 44 -7.27 9.05 6.78
N TYR A 45 -7.25 9.95 7.78
CA TYR A 45 -6.58 11.23 7.70
C TYR A 45 -5.31 11.23 8.56
N THR A 46 -4.34 12.07 8.19
CA THR A 46 -3.11 12.25 8.95
C THR A 46 -2.71 13.72 9.03
N MET A 47 -1.93 14.05 10.05
CA MET A 47 -1.46 15.42 10.27
C MET A 47 -0.35 15.75 9.27
N MET A 48 -0.51 16.90 8.62
CA MET A 48 0.51 17.53 7.78
C MET A 48 0.72 18.97 8.23
N VAL A 49 1.97 19.44 8.20
CA VAL A 49 2.30 20.85 8.40
C VAL A 49 2.49 21.50 7.03
N ASP A 50 1.66 22.50 6.73
CA ASP A 50 1.75 23.30 5.53
C ASP A 50 1.80 24.78 5.90
N LYS A 51 2.89 25.47 5.52
CA LYS A 51 3.15 26.88 5.87
C LYS A 51 2.98 27.20 7.36
N GLY A 52 3.35 26.26 8.24
CA GLY A 52 3.25 26.42 9.69
C GLY A 52 1.87 26.13 10.29
N GLN A 53 0.88 25.77 9.47
CA GLN A 53 -0.43 25.33 9.93
C GLN A 53 -0.52 23.80 9.92
N ARG A 54 -1.00 23.22 11.02
CA ARG A 54 -1.35 21.80 11.09
C ARG A 54 -2.72 21.59 10.46
N LYS A 55 -2.82 20.60 9.58
CA LYS A 55 -4.09 20.21 8.94
C LYS A 55 -4.18 18.70 8.81
N CYS A 56 -5.40 18.18 8.81
CA CYS A 56 -5.67 16.79 8.49
C CYS A 56 -5.82 16.64 6.97
N VAL A 57 -5.01 15.76 6.39
CA VAL A 57 -5.04 15.46 4.96
C VAL A 57 -5.32 13.97 4.74
N LYS A 58 -5.95 13.64 3.61
CA LYS A 58 -6.25 12.25 3.25
C LYS A 58 -4.98 11.42 3.17
N SER A 59 -4.99 10.26 3.81
CA SER A 59 -3.88 9.32 3.95
C SER A 59 -4.29 7.94 3.40
N PHE A 60 -3.66 6.86 3.88
CA PHE A 60 -3.91 5.49 3.46
C PHE A 60 -5.40 5.14 3.57
N ASP A 61 -5.90 4.45 2.54
CA ASP A 61 -7.27 3.98 2.40
C ASP A 61 -8.36 5.08 2.36
N ALA A 62 -7.96 6.36 2.39
CA ALA A 62 -8.89 7.47 2.28
C ALA A 62 -9.57 7.46 0.90
N PRO A 63 -10.89 7.70 0.81
CA PRO A 63 -11.59 7.74 -0.45
C PRO A 63 -11.11 8.91 -1.32
N CYS A 64 -10.94 8.67 -2.61
CA CYS A 64 -10.47 9.67 -3.57
C CYS A 64 -11.10 9.47 -4.96
N GLU A 65 -11.07 10.53 -5.76
CA GLU A 65 -11.48 10.52 -7.17
C GLU A 65 -10.29 10.79 -8.10
N LYS A 66 -9.34 11.59 -7.64
CA LYS A 66 -8.13 11.97 -8.38
C LYS A 66 -6.89 11.92 -7.49
N ASN A 67 -5.71 11.88 -8.11
CA ASN A 67 -4.44 11.74 -7.39
C ASN A 67 -4.19 12.90 -6.42
N GLU A 68 -4.64 14.10 -6.76
CA GLU A 68 -4.47 15.31 -5.96
C GLU A 68 -5.30 15.31 -4.67
N ASP A 69 -6.27 14.40 -4.54
CA ASP A 69 -7.03 14.25 -3.30
C ASP A 69 -6.18 13.62 -2.19
N CYS A 70 -5.15 12.85 -2.54
CA CYS A 70 -4.26 12.20 -1.60
C CYS A 70 -3.22 13.19 -1.06
N GLY A 71 -3.21 13.38 0.25
CA GLY A 71 -2.45 14.46 0.89
C GLY A 71 -0.98 14.14 1.14
N LEU A 72 -0.58 12.88 1.08
CA LEU A 72 0.81 12.47 1.30
C LEU A 72 1.58 12.31 0.00
N ALA A 73 2.89 12.55 0.09
CA ALA A 73 3.81 12.36 -1.02
C ALA A 73 3.84 10.88 -1.48
N ASN A 74 4.02 10.69 -2.79
CA ASN A 74 4.10 9.39 -3.45
C ASN A 74 2.84 8.50 -3.34
N MET A 75 1.71 9.09 -2.94
CA MET A 75 0.41 8.46 -3.03
C MET A 75 -0.31 8.83 -4.33
N LYS A 76 -1.19 7.94 -4.77
CA LYS A 76 -2.11 8.14 -5.90
C LYS A 76 -3.48 7.58 -5.54
N CYS A 77 -4.48 8.03 -6.26
CA CYS A 77 -5.81 7.46 -6.17
C CYS A 77 -5.85 6.17 -7.01
N LEU A 78 -5.85 5.03 -6.32
CA LEU A 78 -5.89 3.70 -6.92
C LEU A 78 -7.12 2.97 -6.39
N ASP A 79 -7.94 2.45 -7.31
CA ASP A 79 -9.19 1.73 -6.97
C ASP A 79 -10.10 2.53 -6.01
N GLY A 80 -10.17 3.86 -6.19
CA GLY A 80 -11.00 4.77 -5.39
C GLY A 80 -10.45 5.10 -3.99
N THR A 81 -9.23 4.67 -3.67
CA THR A 81 -8.58 4.91 -2.38
C THR A 81 -7.15 5.42 -2.54
N CYS A 82 -6.68 6.19 -1.57
CA CYS A 82 -5.32 6.68 -1.55
C CYS A 82 -4.34 5.55 -1.17
N GLN A 83 -3.45 5.21 -2.10
CA GLN A 83 -2.45 4.17 -1.93
C GLN A 83 -1.08 4.62 -2.46
N CYS A 84 0.02 3.99 -2.01
CA CYS A 84 1.33 4.24 -2.61
C CYS A 84 1.33 3.86 -4.10
N HIS A 85 1.92 4.70 -4.95
CA HIS A 85 2.02 4.38 -6.36
C HIS A 85 3.04 3.26 -6.65
N GLU A 86 3.07 2.75 -7.89
CA GLU A 86 3.72 1.50 -8.33
C GLU A 86 5.14 1.21 -7.79
N HIS A 87 5.99 2.23 -7.64
CA HIS A 87 7.38 2.11 -7.16
C HIS A 87 7.58 2.34 -5.67
N TYR A 88 6.49 2.53 -4.93
CA TYR A 88 6.50 2.77 -3.51
C TYR A 88 5.70 1.71 -2.77
N TYR A 89 6.01 1.55 -1.50
CA TYR A 89 5.27 0.68 -0.59
C TYR A 89 5.01 1.42 0.72
N GLU A 90 3.88 1.09 1.33
CA GLU A 90 3.53 1.61 2.64
C GLU A 90 4.39 0.92 3.71
N ASN A 91 5.01 1.73 4.56
CA ASN A 91 5.61 1.31 5.82
C ASN A 91 5.63 2.51 6.78
N ASN A 92 5.14 2.34 8.00
CA ASN A 92 5.02 3.40 9.01
C ASN A 92 4.26 4.66 8.52
N ASN A 93 3.11 4.48 7.86
CA ASN A 93 2.27 5.57 7.35
C ASN A 93 3.00 6.54 6.40
N ILE A 94 4.03 6.04 5.69
CA ILE A 94 4.68 6.76 4.60
C ILE A 94 4.91 5.82 3.41
N CYS A 95 4.97 6.39 2.22
CA CYS A 95 5.32 5.67 1.01
C CYS A 95 6.84 5.67 0.82
N ASN A 96 7.47 4.53 1.07
CA ASN A 96 8.89 4.29 0.91
C ASN A 96 9.21 3.75 -0.48
N VAL A 97 10.37 4.11 -1.03
CA VAL A 97 10.79 3.64 -2.35
C VAL A 97 11.10 2.15 -2.33
N LYS A 98 10.64 1.40 -3.34
CA LYS A 98 11.00 -0.01 -3.51
C LYS A 98 12.42 -0.15 -4.05
N THR A 99 13.11 -1.18 -3.58
CA THR A 99 14.40 -1.64 -4.10
C THR A 99 14.22 -2.30 -5.47
N THR A 100 14.90 -1.79 -6.49
CA THR A 100 14.66 -2.12 -7.91
C THR A 100 15.36 -3.38 -8.43
N SER A 101 16.04 -4.14 -7.57
CA SER A 101 16.82 -5.30 -8.02
C SER A 101 16.66 -6.49 -7.08
N LEU A 102 16.43 -7.64 -7.69
CA LEU A 102 16.50 -8.93 -7.02
C LEU A 102 17.89 -9.12 -6.43
N THR A 103 17.97 -9.77 -5.27
CA THR A 103 19.15 -10.04 -4.42
C THR A 103 19.65 -8.87 -3.58
N LYS A 104 19.14 -7.65 -3.79
CA LYS A 104 19.46 -6.51 -2.93
C LYS A 104 18.86 -6.68 -1.53
N PRO A 105 19.50 -6.12 -0.50
CA PRO A 105 18.97 -6.09 0.85
C PRO A 105 17.59 -5.42 0.91
N CYS A 106 16.76 -5.91 1.81
CA CYS A 106 15.45 -5.35 2.12
C CYS A 106 15.10 -5.67 3.57
N ASP A 107 14.21 -4.87 4.14
CA ASP A 107 13.78 -4.92 5.55
C ASP A 107 12.26 -5.03 5.70
N HIS A 108 11.51 -4.93 4.59
CA HIS A 108 10.05 -5.00 4.59
C HIS A 108 9.53 -5.86 3.42
N TYR A 109 8.51 -6.67 3.66
CA TYR A 109 8.01 -7.67 2.70
C TYR A 109 7.60 -7.07 1.34
N LYS A 110 7.04 -5.85 1.31
CA LYS A 110 6.67 -5.09 0.09
C LYS A 110 7.79 -4.22 -0.49
N ALA A 111 8.99 -4.21 0.08
CA ALA A 111 10.06 -3.31 -0.32
C ALA A 111 10.67 -3.62 -1.69
N CYS A 112 10.28 -4.72 -2.34
CA CYS A 112 10.96 -5.22 -3.52
C CYS A 112 10.23 -4.86 -4.83
N TRP A 113 11.04 -4.56 -5.84
CA TRP A 113 10.68 -4.42 -7.23
C TRP A 113 11.70 -5.22 -8.05
N PRO A 114 11.32 -5.95 -9.12
CA PRO A 114 10.10 -5.85 -9.94
C PRO A 114 8.82 -6.41 -9.29
N GLN A 115 7.66 -6.15 -9.91
CA GLN A 115 6.37 -6.70 -9.47
C GLN A 115 6.45 -8.23 -9.27
N ASN A 116 5.70 -8.74 -8.29
CA ASN A 116 5.73 -10.15 -7.85
C ASN A 116 7.10 -10.56 -7.26
N SER A 117 7.82 -9.61 -6.66
CA SER A 117 8.94 -9.88 -5.77
C SER A 117 8.60 -9.48 -4.35
N ILE A 118 9.18 -10.18 -3.40
CA ILE A 118 9.02 -9.97 -1.96
C ILE A 118 10.38 -9.90 -1.30
N CYS A 119 10.43 -9.29 -0.12
CA CYS A 119 11.57 -9.45 0.75
C CYS A 119 11.47 -10.79 1.48
N ASN A 120 12.46 -11.65 1.29
CA ASN A 120 12.58 -12.91 2.03
C ASN A 120 14.05 -13.14 2.38
N ASN A 121 14.32 -13.54 3.63
CA ASN A 121 15.68 -13.69 4.16
C ASN A 121 16.56 -12.45 3.89
N ASN A 122 16.00 -11.26 4.16
CA ASN A 122 16.63 -9.95 3.97
C ASN A 122 17.09 -9.67 2.53
N LYS A 123 16.54 -10.38 1.52
CA LYS A 123 16.85 -10.16 0.11
C LYS A 123 15.61 -10.14 -0.76
N CYS A 124 15.61 -9.28 -1.77
CA CYS A 124 14.56 -9.28 -2.76
C CYS A 124 14.62 -10.53 -3.63
N GLN A 125 13.51 -11.26 -3.71
CA GLN A 125 13.39 -12.45 -4.56
C GLN A 125 11.97 -12.56 -5.10
N CYS A 126 11.77 -13.38 -6.14
CA CYS A 126 10.43 -13.59 -6.65
C CYS A 126 9.53 -14.25 -5.60
N ASP A 127 8.29 -13.79 -5.57
CA ASP A 127 7.23 -14.32 -4.71
C ASP A 127 6.90 -15.77 -5.09
N TRP A 128 6.16 -16.46 -4.22
CA TRP A 128 5.71 -17.82 -4.47
C TRP A 128 4.98 -17.94 -5.79
N ASN A 129 5.26 -19.03 -6.51
CA ASN A 129 4.74 -19.31 -7.85
C ASN A 129 5.29 -18.41 -8.95
N TYR A 130 6.19 -17.47 -8.64
CA TYR A 130 6.93 -16.68 -9.63
C TYR A 130 8.39 -17.12 -9.67
N PHE A 131 9.07 -16.84 -10.78
CA PHE A 131 10.49 -17.12 -10.91
C PHE A 131 11.21 -16.02 -11.70
N LYS A 132 12.51 -15.89 -11.43
CA LYS A 132 13.36 -14.91 -12.11
C LYS A 132 13.56 -15.31 -13.57
N LYS A 133 13.21 -14.41 -14.48
CA LYS A 133 13.52 -14.50 -15.91
C LYS A 133 13.79 -13.09 -16.43
N ASP A 134 14.96 -12.89 -17.06
CA ASP A 134 15.36 -11.61 -17.65
C ASP A 134 15.23 -10.43 -16.67
N GLY A 135 15.67 -10.65 -15.42
CA GLY A 135 15.60 -9.66 -14.34
C GLY A 135 14.21 -9.48 -13.71
N ASN A 136 13.15 -10.06 -14.28
CA ASN A 136 11.76 -9.92 -13.85
C ASN A 136 11.23 -11.16 -13.13
N CYS A 137 10.18 -11.00 -12.32
CA CYS A 137 9.46 -12.11 -11.69
C CYS A 137 8.24 -12.46 -12.53
N VAL A 138 8.33 -13.58 -13.25
CA VAL A 138 7.31 -14.03 -14.19
C VAL A 138 6.55 -15.25 -13.65
N LYS A 139 5.31 -15.41 -14.10
CA LYS A 139 4.40 -16.48 -13.65
C LYS A 139 5.00 -17.87 -13.90
N GLY A 140 5.27 -18.57 -12.81
CA GLY A 140 5.70 -19.97 -12.74
C GLY A 140 4.51 -20.93 -12.64
N LEU A 141 4.76 -22.14 -12.13
CA LEU A 141 3.67 -23.09 -11.83
C LEU A 141 2.83 -22.60 -10.66
N HIS A 142 1.55 -22.96 -10.65
CA HIS A 142 0.51 -22.56 -9.69
C HIS A 142 0.14 -21.07 -9.66
N ALA A 143 0.87 -20.22 -10.38
CA ALA A 143 0.55 -18.80 -10.49
C ALA A 143 -0.83 -18.57 -11.13
N PRO A 144 -1.60 -17.58 -10.67
CA PRO A 144 -2.91 -17.28 -11.24
C PRO A 144 -2.76 -16.82 -12.69
N CYS A 145 -3.66 -17.25 -13.57
CA CYS A 145 -3.63 -16.91 -14.98
C CYS A 145 -5.02 -16.83 -15.61
N ASN A 146 -5.15 -16.06 -16.69
CA ASN A 146 -6.35 -16.01 -17.52
C ASN A 146 -6.09 -16.54 -18.93
N LEU A 147 -4.94 -16.22 -19.51
CA LEU A 147 -4.54 -16.61 -20.85
C LEU A 147 -3.47 -17.71 -20.81
N LYS A 148 -3.49 -18.60 -21.81
CA LYS A 148 -2.51 -19.69 -21.94
C LYS A 148 -1.06 -19.17 -22.01
N SER A 149 -0.84 -17.98 -22.56
CA SER A 149 0.48 -17.36 -22.78
C SER A 149 1.11 -16.71 -21.53
N GLU A 150 0.35 -16.56 -20.45
CA GLU A 150 0.83 -15.94 -19.21
C GLU A 150 1.85 -16.82 -18.47
N CYS A 151 1.72 -18.14 -18.58
CA CYS A 151 2.58 -19.10 -17.89
C CYS A 151 3.93 -19.22 -18.59
N ARG A 152 5.02 -18.87 -17.89
CA ARG A 152 6.35 -18.74 -18.50
C ARG A 152 7.26 -19.94 -18.26
N LYS A 153 6.84 -20.93 -17.48
CA LYS A 153 7.56 -22.21 -17.36
C LYS A 153 7.43 -23.00 -18.65
N ARG A 154 8.53 -23.64 -19.06
CA ARG A 154 8.56 -24.51 -20.24
C ARG A 154 7.53 -25.62 -20.09
N HIS A 155 6.80 -25.92 -21.16
CA HIS A 155 5.74 -26.93 -21.17
C HIS A 155 4.59 -26.69 -20.18
N SER A 156 4.36 -25.44 -19.75
CA SER A 156 3.18 -25.05 -18.97
C SER A 156 2.18 -24.25 -19.81
N TYR A 157 0.91 -24.21 -19.38
CA TYR A 157 -0.11 -23.24 -19.80
C TYR A 157 -1.16 -23.08 -18.72
N CYS A 158 -2.10 -22.16 -18.93
CA CYS A 158 -3.18 -21.91 -17.99
C CYS A 158 -4.22 -23.03 -18.00
N ILE A 159 -4.37 -23.74 -16.86
CA ILE A 159 -5.36 -24.78 -16.61
C ILE A 159 -6.09 -24.42 -15.31
N ASN A 160 -7.42 -24.36 -15.33
CA ASN A 160 -8.23 -24.04 -14.14
C ASN A 160 -7.75 -22.76 -13.42
N LYS A 161 -7.50 -21.69 -14.20
CA LYS A 161 -7.01 -20.38 -13.71
C LYS A 161 -5.64 -20.40 -13.02
N LYS A 162 -4.89 -21.50 -13.13
CA LYS A 162 -3.52 -21.62 -12.62
C LYS A 162 -2.57 -22.14 -13.68
N CYS A 163 -1.32 -21.72 -13.60
CA CYS A 163 -0.29 -22.24 -14.47
C CYS A 163 0.06 -23.67 -14.11
N ALA A 164 -0.09 -24.60 -15.04
CA ALA A 164 0.14 -26.02 -14.81
C ALA A 164 0.83 -26.68 -16.01
N CYS A 165 1.38 -27.87 -15.79
CA CYS A 165 2.05 -28.64 -16.83
C CYS A 165 1.07 -29.12 -17.91
N LYS A 166 1.55 -29.19 -19.16
CA LYS A 166 0.80 -29.75 -20.29
C LYS A 166 0.46 -31.23 -20.04
N PRO A 167 -0.60 -31.81 -20.64
CA PRO A 167 -1.05 -33.19 -20.38
C PRO A 167 0.03 -34.29 -20.45
N LYS A 168 1.05 -34.11 -21.31
CA LYS A 168 2.21 -35.03 -21.48
C LYS A 168 3.36 -34.79 -20.50
N PHE A 169 3.19 -33.85 -19.58
CA PHE A 169 4.20 -33.42 -18.63
C PHE A 169 3.63 -33.49 -17.21
N GLU A 170 4.49 -33.76 -16.24
CA GLU A 170 4.19 -33.72 -14.82
C GLU A 170 5.13 -32.76 -14.12
N GLU A 171 4.70 -32.26 -12.96
CA GLU A 171 5.52 -31.37 -12.16
C GLU A 171 6.54 -32.18 -11.35
N TYR A 172 7.81 -31.86 -11.55
CA TYR A 172 8.92 -32.38 -10.77
C TYR A 172 9.87 -31.24 -10.42
N SER A 173 10.09 -31.00 -9.13
CA SER A 173 10.99 -29.96 -8.62
C SER A 173 10.74 -28.57 -9.23
N GLY A 174 9.46 -28.17 -9.40
CA GLY A 174 9.09 -26.87 -9.96
C GLY A 174 9.34 -26.70 -11.46
N ALA A 175 9.46 -27.81 -12.19
CA ALA A 175 9.57 -27.87 -13.64
C ALA A 175 8.60 -28.90 -14.22
N CYS A 176 8.19 -28.71 -15.47
CA CYS A 176 7.39 -29.68 -16.20
C CYS A 176 8.30 -30.66 -16.94
N VAL A 177 8.37 -31.89 -16.45
CA VAL A 177 9.14 -32.99 -17.04
C VAL A 177 8.20 -33.91 -17.80
N ARG A 178 8.68 -34.58 -18.84
CA ARG A 178 7.85 -35.49 -19.63
C ARG A 178 7.50 -36.71 -18.76
N LYS A 179 6.23 -37.10 -18.76
CA LYS A 179 5.77 -38.32 -18.07
C LYS A 179 6.52 -39.53 -18.63
N THR A 180 6.94 -40.42 -17.75
CA THR A 180 7.47 -41.74 -18.12
C THR A 180 6.36 -42.68 -18.53
#